data_AF-A0A2I1HNG3-F1
#
_entry.id   AF-A0A2I1HNG3-F1
#
_cell.length_a   1.000
_cell.length_b   1.000
_cell.length_c   1.000
_cell.angle_alpha   90.00
_cell.angle_beta   90.00
_cell.angle_gamma   90.00
#
_symmetry.space_group_name_H-M   'P 1'
#
loop_
_entity.id
_entity.type
_entity.pdbx_description
1 polymer ?
#
loop_
_entity_poly.entity_id
_entity_poly.type
_entity_poly.pdbx_seq_one_letter_code
_entity_poly.pdbx_strand_id
1 'polypeptide(L)' 'MEIPIFYGAKGEDPKEWTDQVEKYLLKIGIKDDKRIFEIARTHLLDNAKEWLENEGMCIADWNKNKIKWGINDNDKIK' A
#
# COMPACT_ATOMS: atom_id res chain seq x y z
N MET A 1 -16.17 8.38 3.73
CA MET A 1 -14.74 8.40 3.36
C MET A 1 -14.54 7.21 2.48
N GLU A 2 -14.01 7.42 1.29
CA GLU A 2 -13.60 6.33 0.40
C GLU A 2 -12.10 6.12 0.58
N ILE A 3 -11.61 4.94 0.20
CA ILE A 3 -10.17 4.65 0.26
C ILE A 3 -9.52 5.39 -0.91
N PRO A 4 -8.51 6.25 -0.66
CA PRO A 4 -7.84 6.97 -1.72
C PRO A 4 -7.13 6.00 -2.67
N ILE A 5 -7.05 6.37 -3.96
CA ILE A 5 -6.20 5.66 -4.92
C ILE A 5 -4.74 6.03 -4.66
N PHE A 6 -3.84 5.06 -4.82
CA PHE A 6 -2.40 5.27 -4.77
C PHE A 6 -1.76 4.91 -6.11
N TYR A 7 -1.08 5.86 -6.72
CA TYR A 7 -0.45 5.71 -8.03
C TYR A 7 1.03 5.33 -7.92
N GLY A 8 1.65 5.51 -6.77
CA GLY A 8 3.09 5.41 -6.59
C GLY A 8 3.84 6.55 -7.30
N ALA A 9 3.22 7.72 -7.39
CA ALA A 9 3.77 8.89 -8.06
C ALA A 9 4.68 9.71 -7.13
N LYS A 10 5.58 10.51 -7.73
CA LYS A 10 6.46 11.41 -6.98
C LYS A 10 5.62 12.46 -6.23
N GLY A 11 5.67 12.42 -4.91
CA GLY A 11 4.90 13.31 -4.02
C GLY A 11 3.77 12.62 -3.26
N GLU A 12 3.45 11.36 -3.59
CA GLU A 12 2.62 10.53 -2.74
C GLU A 12 3.46 9.92 -1.62
N ASP A 13 2.98 10.00 -0.37
CA ASP A 13 3.61 9.33 0.77
C ASP A 13 2.95 7.96 0.98
N PRO A 14 3.67 6.85 0.73
CA PRO A 14 3.14 5.51 0.92
C PRO A 14 2.67 5.23 2.35
N LYS A 15 3.36 5.78 3.36
CA LYS A 15 3.04 5.57 4.77
C LYS A 15 1.76 6.30 5.14
N GLU A 16 1.64 7.56 4.72
CA GLU A 16 0.42 8.34 4.95
C GLU A 16 -0.78 7.64 4.31
N TRP A 17 -0.65 7.19 3.07
CA TRP A 17 -1.71 6.45 2.39
C TRP A 17 -2.09 5.16 3.12
N THR A 18 -1.10 4.37 3.53
CA THR A 18 -1.29 3.12 4.26
C THR A 18 -2.01 3.34 5.60
N ASP A 19 -1.62 4.38 6.34
CA ASP A 19 -2.26 4.76 7.62
C ASP A 19 -3.71 5.22 7.41
N GLN A 20 -4.00 5.96 6.32
CA GLN A 20 -5.36 6.37 5.97
C GLN A 20 -6.25 5.16 5.64
N VAL A 21 -5.75 4.23 4.82
CA VAL A 21 -6.45 2.99 4.44
C VAL A 21 -6.76 2.16 5.69
N GLU A 22 -5.76 1.91 6.53
CA GLU A 22 -5.93 1.12 7.74
C GLU A 22 -6.91 1.78 8.71
N LYS A 23 -6.78 3.08 8.97
CA LYS A 23 -7.69 3.83 9.84
C LYS A 23 -9.14 3.75 9.35
N TYR A 24 -9.36 3.84 8.04
CA TYR A 24 -10.69 3.70 7.46
C TYR A 24 -11.25 2.29 7.64
N LEU A 25 -10.47 1.26 7.30
CA LEU A 25 -10.88 -0.14 7.36
C LEU A 25 -11.16 -0.58 8.81
N LEU A 26 -10.32 -0.18 9.75
CA LEU A 26 -10.54 -0.40 11.19
C LEU A 26 -11.84 0.25 11.66
N LYS A 27 -12.14 1.48 11.19
CA LYS A 27 -13.38 2.20 11.53
C LYS A 27 -14.64 1.45 11.08
N ILE A 28 -14.58 0.74 9.95
CA ILE A 28 -15.70 -0.09 9.44
C ILE A 28 -15.66 -1.54 9.94
N GLY A 29 -14.76 -1.87 10.87
CA GLY A 29 -14.67 -3.17 11.53
C GLY A 29 -13.81 -4.22 10.83
N ILE A 30 -13.08 -3.85 9.77
CA ILE A 30 -12.13 -4.74 9.10
C ILE A 30 -10.78 -4.63 9.83
N LYS A 31 -10.40 -5.70 10.53
CA LYS A 31 -9.17 -5.78 11.34
C LYS A 31 -8.21 -6.88 10.87
N ASP A 32 -8.63 -7.69 9.91
CA ASP A 32 -7.83 -8.79 9.38
C ASP A 32 -6.83 -8.24 8.35
N ASP A 33 -5.54 -8.41 8.63
CA ASP A 33 -4.45 -7.87 7.81
C ASP A 33 -4.51 -8.35 6.35
N LYS A 34 -4.89 -9.61 6.13
CA LYS A 34 -5.04 -10.17 4.78
C LYS A 34 -6.16 -9.45 4.03
N ARG A 35 -7.31 -9.27 4.67
CA ARG A 35 -8.46 -8.57 4.08
C ARG A 35 -8.18 -7.08 3.87
N ILE A 36 -7.43 -6.45 4.77
CA ILE A 36 -6.95 -5.07 4.60
C ILE A 36 -6.09 -4.97 3.34
N PHE A 37 -5.11 -5.87 3.19
CA PHE A 37 -4.26 -5.91 2.00
C PHE A 37 -5.05 -6.17 0.71
N GLU A 38 -5.99 -7.13 0.71
CA GLU A 38 -6.83 -7.42 -0.45
C GLU A 38 -7.62 -6.19 -0.91
N ILE A 39 -8.15 -5.40 0.02
CA ILE A 39 -8.88 -4.17 -0.31
C ILE A 39 -7.93 -3.05 -0.75
N ALA A 40 -6.80 -2.88 -0.05
CA ALA A 40 -5.80 -1.89 -0.41
C ALA A 40 -5.26 -2.11 -1.82
N ARG A 41 -5.02 -3.38 -2.22
CA ARG A 41 -4.51 -3.72 -3.55
C ARG A 41 -5.43 -3.25 -4.68
N THR A 42 -6.75 -3.21 -4.46
CA THR A 42 -7.69 -2.77 -5.52
C THR A 42 -7.64 -1.27 -5.75
N HIS A 43 -6.98 -0.53 -4.85
CA HIS A 43 -6.80 0.92 -4.92
C HIS A 43 -5.38 1.31 -5.33
N LEU A 44 -4.51 0.34 -5.67
CA LEU A 44 -3.22 0.58 -6.30
C LEU A 44 -3.39 0.64 -7.82
N LEU A 45 -2.95 1.73 -8.44
CA LEU A 45 -2.96 1.92 -9.90
C LEU A 45 -1.56 2.24 -10.43
N ASP A 46 -1.43 2.21 -11.76
CA ASP A 46 -0.21 2.56 -12.50
C ASP A 46 1.07 1.94 -11.90
N ASN A 47 2.05 2.77 -11.54
CA ASN A 47 3.36 2.32 -11.06
C ASN A 47 3.25 1.48 -9.78
N ALA A 48 2.31 1.82 -8.88
CA ALA A 48 2.09 1.05 -7.67
C ALA A 48 1.52 -0.34 -7.95
N LYS A 49 0.66 -0.46 -8.97
CA LYS A 49 0.14 -1.75 -9.42
C LYS A 49 1.24 -2.59 -10.07
N GLU A 50 2.04 -1.98 -10.94
CA GLU A 50 3.16 -2.65 -11.61
C GLU A 50 4.21 -3.13 -10.60
N TRP A 51 4.54 -2.33 -9.58
CA TRP A 51 5.41 -2.75 -8.49
C TRP A 51 4.82 -3.93 -7.71
N LEU A 52 3.52 -3.90 -7.39
CA LEU A 52 2.87 -5.01 -6.69
C LEU A 52 2.96 -6.31 -7.50
N GLU A 53 2.75 -6.24 -8.80
CA GLU A 53 2.80 -7.41 -9.69
C GLU A 53 4.23 -7.97 -9.84
N ASN A 54 5.26 -7.11 -9.89
CA ASN A 54 6.64 -7.54 -10.12
C ASN A 54 7.44 -7.84 -8.83
N GLU A 55 7.25 -7.04 -7.79
CA GLU A 55 8.06 -7.09 -6.55
C GLU A 55 7.23 -7.43 -5.31
N GLY A 56 5.94 -7.09 -5.33
CA GLY A 56 5.01 -7.29 -4.21
C GLY A 56 4.27 -8.63 -4.19
N MET A 57 4.37 -9.45 -5.25
CA MET A 57 3.56 -10.67 -5.44
C MET A 57 3.75 -11.71 -4.30
N CYS A 58 4.93 -11.75 -3.68
CA CYS A 58 5.24 -12.65 -2.57
C CYS A 58 4.90 -12.06 -1.18
N ILE A 59 4.36 -10.84 -1.09
CA ILE A 59 4.08 -10.19 0.18
C ILE A 59 2.66 -10.50 0.62
N ALA A 60 2.53 -11.46 1.54
CA ALA A 60 1.26 -11.93 2.07
C ALA A 60 0.75 -11.16 3.31
N ASP A 61 1.50 -10.15 3.78
CA ASP A 61 1.30 -9.53 5.10
C ASP A 61 1.35 -7.99 5.00
N TRP A 62 0.25 -7.34 5.41
CA TRP A 62 0.08 -5.88 5.44
C TRP A 62 1.11 -5.19 6.35
N ASN A 63 1.46 -5.79 7.48
CA ASN A 63 2.45 -5.21 8.39
C ASN A 63 3.87 -5.28 7.81
N LYS A 64 4.16 -6.29 6.97
CA LYS A 64 5.42 -6.34 6.20
C LYS A 64 5.43 -5.32 5.06
N ASN A 65 4.26 -4.96 4.53
CA ASN A 65 4.13 -3.89 3.54
C ASN A 65 4.48 -2.52 4.14
N LYS A 66 3.94 -2.15 5.31
CA LYS A 66 4.25 -0.87 5.98
C LYS A 66 5.74 -0.54 6.08
N ILE A 67 6.57 -1.58 6.26
CA ILE A 67 8.03 -1.48 6.42
C ILE A 67 8.74 -1.29 5.07
N LYS A 68 8.25 -1.94 3.99
CA LYS A 68 8.84 -1.83 2.64
C LYS A 68 8.45 -0.54 1.91
N TRP A 69 7.25 -0.01 2.17
CA TRP A 69 6.79 1.26 1.63
C TRP A 69 7.57 2.48 2.17
N GLY A 70 8.41 2.29 3.20
CA GLY A 70 9.19 3.34 3.88
C GLY A 70 10.71 3.29 3.71
N ILE A 71 11.28 2.35 2.95
CA ILE A 71 12.73 2.32 2.66
C ILE A 71 12.95 1.79 1.24
N ASN A 72 13.45 2.66 0.37
CA ASN A 72 14.68 2.30 -0.32
C ASN A 72 15.74 3.30 0.13
N ASP A 73 16.78 2.79 0.77
CA ASP A 73 18.03 3.49 0.94
C ASP A 73 18.58 3.76 -0.48
N ASN A 74 18.35 4.96 -1.01
CA ASN A 74 19.00 5.58 -2.18
C ASN A 74 18.82 5.05 -3.63
N ASP A 75 18.24 3.89 -3.94
CA ASP A 75 18.36 3.33 -5.31
C ASP A 75 17.04 3.03 -6.06
N LYS A 76 17.05 3.34 -7.37
CA LYS A 76 16.11 2.96 -8.45
C LYS A 76 15.03 3.97 -8.91
N ILE A 77 15.39 5.24 -9.08
CA ILE A 77 15.07 5.95 -10.33
C ILE A 77 16.29 6.80 -10.72
N LYS A 78 17.17 6.20 -11.53
CA LYS A 78 17.95 6.88 -12.56
C LYS A 78 17.75 6.12 -13.85
#